data_AF-A0A6G2VN16-F1
#
_entry.id   AF-A0A6G2VN16-F1
#
_cell.length_a   1.000
_cell.length_b   1.000
_cell.length_c   1.000
_cell.angle_alpha   90.00
_cell.angle_beta   90.00
_cell.angle_gamma   90.00
#
_symmetry.space_group_name_H-M   'P 1'
#
loop_
_entity.id
_entity.type
_entity.pdbx_description
1 polymer ?
#
loop_
_entity_poly.entity_id
_entity_poly.type
_entity_poly.pdbx_seq_one_letter_code
_entity_poly.pdbx_strand_id
1 'polypeptide(L)' 'TGYQETLTDPSYDRQIVVATAPQIGNTGWNDEDDESARIWVSGYVVRDPARIPSNWRAKRSLDDELAP' A
#
# COMPACT_ATOMS: atom_id res chain seq x y z
N THR A 1 7.77 -4.88 2.77
CA THR A 1 7.70 -3.78 3.75
C THR A 1 7.86 -2.46 2.99
N GLY A 2 7.23 -1.38 3.44
CA GLY A 2 7.37 -0.04 2.83
C GLY A 2 6.50 0.29 1.60
N TYR A 3 5.55 -0.58 1.23
CA TYR A 3 4.60 -0.23 0.17
C TYR A 3 3.62 0.86 0.62
N GLN A 4 3.26 0.90 1.90
CA GLN A 4 2.36 1.91 2.46
C GLN A 4 2.97 3.30 2.34
N GLU A 5 4.19 3.48 2.86
CA GLU A 5 5.00 4.70 2.70
C GLU A 5 5.05 5.13 1.23
N THR A 6 5.36 4.21 0.31
CA THR A 6 5.40 4.49 -1.16
C THR A 6 4.06 4.98 -1.70
N LEU A 7 2.94 4.39 -1.29
CA LEU A 7 1.61 4.77 -1.75
C LEU A 7 1.18 6.13 -1.21
N THR A 8 1.65 6.49 -0.02
CA THR A 8 1.34 7.75 0.67
C THR A 8 2.38 8.86 0.46
N ASP A 9 3.46 8.63 -0.29
CA ASP A 9 4.48 9.64 -0.57
C ASP A 9 4.00 10.61 -1.67
N PRO A 10 3.88 11.93 -1.39
CA PRO A 10 3.48 12.95 -2.36
C PRO A 10 4.36 12.99 -3.63
N SER A 11 5.59 12.50 -3.56
CA SER A 11 6.52 12.43 -4.69
C SER A 11 6.02 11.56 -5.84
N TYR A 12 5.07 10.66 -5.58
CA TYR A 12 4.43 9.81 -6.60
C TYR A 12 3.08 10.34 -7.10
N ASP A 13 2.74 11.60 -6.83
CA ASP A 13 1.51 12.21 -7.39
C ASP A 13 1.45 12.03 -8.91
N ARG A 14 0.30 11.56 -9.40
CA ARG A 14 0.05 11.28 -10.83
C ARG A 14 0.91 10.18 -11.45
N GLN A 15 1.58 9.36 -10.65
CA GLN A 15 2.40 8.25 -11.14
C GLN A 15 1.69 6.90 -10.96
N ILE A 16 2.01 5.97 -11.86
CA ILE A 16 1.68 4.56 -11.68
C ILE A 16 2.94 3.87 -11.16
N VAL A 17 2.86 3.30 -9.95
CA VAL A 17 3.98 2.61 -9.32
C VAL A 17 3.86 1.11 -9.58
N VAL A 18 4.96 0.49 -10.03
CA VAL A 18 5.04 -0.95 -10.27
C VAL A 18 5.91 -1.57 -9.20
N ALA A 19 5.33 -2.43 -8.36
CA ALA A 19 6.07 -3.13 -7.32
C ALA A 19 6.96 -4.22 -7.95
N THR A 20 8.25 -4.20 -7.61
CA THR A 20 9.18 -5.28 -8.00
C THR A 20 9.15 -6.45 -7.03
N ALA A 21 8.77 -6.21 -5.77
CA ALA A 21 8.56 -7.27 -4.80
C ALA A 21 7.30 -8.06 -5.15
N PRO A 22 7.37 -9.41 -5.18
CA PRO A 22 6.30 -10.23 -5.74
C PRO A 22 5.04 -10.21 -4.86
N GLN A 23 5.21 -10.21 -3.54
CA GLN A 23 4.12 -10.26 -2.57
C GLN A 23 3.98 -8.90 -1.88
N ILE A 24 2.81 -8.26 -2.07
CA ILE A 24 2.51 -6.93 -1.52
C ILE A 24 1.20 -6.99 -0.72
N GLY A 25 1.08 -6.21 0.36
CA GLY A 25 -0.12 -6.22 1.22
C GLY A 25 -0.06 -7.21 2.39
N ASN A 26 1.00 -8.02 2.49
CA ASN A 26 1.14 -9.05 3.52
C ASN A 26 1.20 -8.49 4.95
N THR A 27 1.61 -7.23 5.11
CA THR A 27 1.63 -6.54 6.40
C THR A 27 0.34 -5.77 6.71
N GLY A 28 -0.64 -5.76 5.81
CA GLY A 28 -1.86 -4.95 5.92
C GLY A 28 -1.58 -3.46 5.89
N TRP A 29 -2.57 -2.67 6.28
CA TRP A 29 -2.46 -1.23 6.46
C TRP A 29 -2.60 -0.88 7.94
N ASN A 30 -1.82 0.08 8.42
CA ASN A 30 -1.93 0.62 9.76
C ASN A 30 -1.91 2.17 9.71
N ASP A 31 -2.17 2.85 10.82
CA ASP A 31 -2.28 4.32 10.80
C ASP A 31 -0.96 5.02 11.17
N GLU A 32 0.10 4.25 11.41
CA GLU A 32 1.40 4.72 11.90
C GLU A 32 2.46 4.82 10.80
N ASP A 33 2.31 4.03 9.73
CA ASP A 33 3.27 3.93 8.62
C ASP A 33 2.85 4.77 7.38
N ASP A 34 1.92 5.73 7.56
CA ASP A 34 1.51 6.70 6.53
C ASP A 34 2.49 7.88 6.47
N GLU A 35 3.12 8.12 5.32
CA GLU A 35 3.97 9.31 5.07
C GLU A 35 3.15 10.59 4.83
N SER A 36 1.86 10.43 4.53
CA SER A 36 0.93 11.56 4.42
C SER A 36 -0.52 11.12 4.62
N ALA A 37 -1.42 12.11 4.69
CA ALA A 37 -2.83 11.90 4.98
C ALA A 37 -3.64 11.17 3.88
N ARG A 38 -3.04 10.83 2.73
CA ARG A 38 -3.74 10.14 1.64
C ARG A 38 -2.79 9.36 0.73
N ILE A 39 -3.37 8.48 -0.08
CA ILE A 39 -2.68 7.83 -1.19
C ILE A 39 -2.50 8.85 -2.34
N TRP A 40 -1.27 8.96 -2.87
CA TRP A 40 -0.92 9.90 -3.95
C TRP A 40 -0.76 9.24 -5.32
N VAL A 41 -0.43 7.95 -5.36
CA VAL A 41 -0.28 7.24 -6.64
C VAL A 41 -1.60 7.25 -7.41
N SER A 42 -1.52 7.36 -8.74
CA SER A 42 -2.68 7.20 -9.62
C SER A 42 -2.99 5.74 -9.96
N GLY A 43 -2.06 4.84 -9.67
CA GLY A 43 -2.27 3.42 -9.83
C GLY A 43 -1.12 2.62 -9.23
N TYR A 44 -1.42 1.39 -8.85
CA TYR A 44 -0.44 0.49 -8.26
C TYR A 44 -0.52 -0.90 -8.90
N VAL A 45 0.60 -1.36 -9.47
CA VAL A 45 0.69 -2.64 -10.17
C VAL A 45 1.48 -3.61 -9.33
N VAL A 46 0.85 -4.72 -8.97
CA VAL A 46 1.41 -5.77 -8.13
C VAL A 46 1.25 -7.14 -8.78
N ARG A 47 2.21 -8.03 -8.53
CA ARG A 47 2.18 -9.39 -9.07
C ARG A 47 1.25 -10.31 -8.28
N ASP A 48 1.37 -10.29 -6.95
CA ASP A 48 0.59 -11.11 -6.03
C ASP A 48 0.15 -10.27 -4.82
N PRO A 49 -1.06 -9.65 -4.86
CA PRO A 49 -1.61 -8.97 -3.71
C PRO A 49 -2.02 -10.00 -2.65
N ALA A 50 -1.56 -9.79 -1.42
CA ALA A 50 -1.91 -10.63 -0.29
C ALA A 50 -3.39 -10.45 0.06
N ARG A 51 -4.17 -11.51 -0.14
CA ARG A 51 -5.62 -11.53 0.13
C ARG A 51 -5.96 -11.34 1.62
N ILE A 52 -5.08 -11.80 2.49
CA ILE A 52 -5.24 -11.72 3.95
C ILE A 52 -3.93 -11.19 4.51
N PRO A 53 -3.92 -10.01 5.16
CA PRO A 53 -2.73 -9.53 5.84
C PRO A 53 -2.48 -10.34 7.11
N SER A 54 -1.22 -10.58 7.43
CA SER A 54 -0.80 -11.34 8.61
C SER A 54 0.29 -10.58 9.35
N ASN A 55 -0.11 -9.52 10.05
CA ASN A 55 0.76 -8.72 10.90
C ASN A 55 -0.03 -8.22 12.12
N TRP A 56 0.59 -8.22 13.29
CA TRP A 56 -0.03 -7.78 14.53
C TRP A 56 -0.39 -6.28 14.54
N ARG A 57 0.24 -5.47 13.68
CA ARG A 57 -0.07 -4.05 13.47
C ARG A 57 -1.16 -3.80 12.43
N ALA A 58 -1.57 -4.82 11.66
CA ALA A 58 -2.54 -4.64 10.58
C ALA A 58 -3.92 -4.27 11.12
N LYS A 59 -4.48 -3.16 10.66
CA LYS A 59 -5.85 -2.73 10.95
C LYS A 59 -6.81 -2.96 9.79
N ARG A 60 -6.32 -2.85 8.55
CA ARG A 60 -7.08 -2.97 7.29
C ARG A 60 -6.29 -3.78 6.27
N SER A 61 -6.95 -4.29 5.23
CA SER A 61 -6.24 -4.88 4.09
C SER A 61 -5.78 -3.80 3.09
N LEU A 62 -4.83 -4.14 2.22
CA LEU A 62 -4.41 -3.22 1.15
C LEU A 62 -5.56 -2.95 0.16
N ASP A 63 -6.37 -3.96 -0.12
CA ASP A 63 -7.51 -3.84 -1.03
C ASP A 63 -8.59 -2.90 -0.46
N ASP A 64 -8.83 -2.97 0.86
CA ASP A 64 -9.80 -2.07 1.53
C ASP A 64 -9.37 -0.61 1.44
N GLU A 65 -8.06 -0.32 1.50
CA GLU A 65 -7.55 1.05 1.45
C GLU A 65 -7.52 1.63 0.03
N LEU A 66 -7.35 0.77 -0.98
CA LEU A 66 -7.37 1.16 -2.40
C LEU A 66 -8.79 1.22 -2.98
N ALA A 67 -9.79 0.71 -2.25
CA ALA A 67 -11.19 0.78 -2.65
C ALA A 67 -11.69 2.24 -2.63
N PRO A 68 -12.59 2.62 -3.56
CA PRO A 68 -13.12 3.98 -3.67
C PRO A 68 -14.08 4.38 -2.54
#